data_AF-A0A485B1E8-F1
#
_entry.id   AF-A0A485B1E8-F1
#
_cell.length_a   1.000
_cell.length_b   1.000
_cell.length_c   1.000
_cell.angle_alpha   90.00
_cell.angle_beta   90.00
_cell.angle_gamma   90.00
#
_symmetry.space_group_name_H-M   'P 1'
#
loop_
_entity.id
_entity.type
_entity.pdbx_description
1 polymer ?
#
loop_
_entity_poly.entity_id
_entity_poly.type
_entity_poly.pdbx_seq_one_letter_code
_entity_poly.pdbx_strand_id
1 'polypeptide(L)'
;MKKIIRVGSCGAVRADVKLRDVVIGMGACTDSKVNRLRFKDHDFAAIADFGMVRNAVDAAKALGVDARVGNIFSRRPVLYPGSVHVRCDGKIRHPWAWKWKPPVSTA
;
A
#
# COMPACT_ATOMS: atom_id res chain seq x y z
N MET A 1 -2.28 19.49 6.03
CA MET A 1 -2.08 18.06 6.35
C MET A 1 -0.68 17.64 5.92
N LYS A 2 0.11 16.92 6.73
CA LYS A 2 1.55 16.66 6.46
C LYS A 2 1.89 15.22 6.04
N LYS A 3 1.10 14.21 6.43
CA LYS A 3 1.34 12.78 6.14
C LYS A 3 0.00 12.07 5.86
N ILE A 4 0.00 11.10 4.95
CA ILE A 4 -1.19 10.32 4.57
C ILE A 4 -0.82 8.83 4.64
N ILE A 5 -1.61 8.03 5.35
CA ILE A 5 -1.46 6.58 5.43
C ILE A 5 -2.71 5.95 4.82
N ARG A 6 -2.54 5.17 3.74
CA ARG A 6 -3.61 4.38 3.14
C ARG A 6 -3.66 3.02 3.84
N VAL A 7 -4.79 2.71 4.45
CA VAL A 7 -5.10 1.36 4.98
C VAL A 7 -6.17 0.76 4.08
N GLY A 8 -5.94 -0.45 3.58
CA GLY A 8 -6.84 -1.14 2.67
C GLY A 8 -6.46 -2.61 2.51
N SER A 9 -7.29 -3.37 1.81
CA SER A 9 -6.99 -4.76 1.47
C SER A 9 -6.24 -4.85 0.15
N CYS A 10 -5.42 -5.90 -0.02
CA CYS A 10 -4.81 -6.21 -1.31
C CYS A 10 -4.89 -7.69 -1.67
N GLY A 11 -4.94 -8.00 -2.97
CA GLY A 11 -4.79 -9.37 -3.46
C GLY A 11 -3.32 -9.79 -3.48
N ALA A 12 -3.02 -11.09 -3.56
CA ALA A 12 -1.65 -11.58 -3.76
C ALA A 12 -1.53 -12.23 -5.14
N VAL A 13 -0.42 -11.97 -5.84
CA VAL A 13 -0.06 -12.69 -7.09
C VAL A 13 1.10 -13.65 -6.86
N ARG A 14 1.98 -13.32 -5.91
CA ARG A 14 3.07 -14.21 -5.54
C ARG A 14 2.53 -15.33 -4.64
N ALA A 15 2.96 -16.56 -4.92
CA ALA A 15 2.54 -17.75 -4.16
C ALA A 15 3.03 -17.74 -2.69
N ASP A 16 4.08 -16.97 -2.39
CA ASP A 16 4.65 -16.88 -1.05
C ASP A 16 3.92 -15.89 -0.14
N VAL A 17 2.99 -15.09 -0.65
CA VAL A 17 2.16 -14.15 0.13
C VAL A 17 0.84 -14.83 0.48
N LYS A 18 0.57 -14.98 1.78
CA LYS A 18 -0.58 -15.71 2.29
C LYS A 18 -1.74 -14.76 2.63
N LEU A 19 -2.93 -15.34 2.78
CA LEU A 19 -4.10 -14.60 3.22
C LEU A 19 -3.83 -14.04 4.64
N ARG A 20 -4.16 -12.76 4.85
CA ARG A 20 -3.93 -11.98 6.08
C ARG A 20 -2.48 -11.55 6.32
N ASP A 21 -1.57 -11.76 5.37
CA ASP A 21 -0.24 -11.14 5.42
C ASP A 21 -0.35 -9.61 5.38
N VAL A 22 0.52 -8.94 6.14
CA VAL A 22 0.63 -7.47 6.14
C VAL A 22 1.69 -7.06 5.13
N VAL A 23 1.33 -6.16 4.22
CA VAL A 23 2.22 -5.64 3.18
C VAL A 23 2.34 -4.13 3.30
N ILE A 24 3.57 -3.63 3.30
CA ILE A 24 3.93 -2.22 3.31
C ILE A 24 4.43 -1.86 1.90
N GLY A 25 3.68 -1.00 1.22
CA GLY A 25 4.02 -0.51 -0.11
C GLY A 25 5.09 0.57 -0.06
N MET A 26 6.34 0.22 -0.35
CA MET A 26 7.43 1.18 -0.55
C MET A 26 7.32 1.90 -1.90
N GLY A 27 6.72 1.23 -2.88
CA GLY A 27 6.42 1.80 -4.19
C GLY A 27 5.05 1.35 -4.70
N ALA A 28 4.57 2.06 -5.72
CA ALA A 28 3.41 1.64 -6.48
C ALA A 28 3.65 1.74 -8.00
N CYS A 29 3.57 0.60 -8.69
CA CYS A 29 3.36 0.58 -10.14
C CYS A 29 1.90 0.90 -10.47
N THR A 30 1.63 1.39 -11.67
CA THR A 30 0.25 1.67 -12.10
C THR A 30 0.08 1.54 -13.61
N ASP A 31 -1.12 1.15 -14.05
CA ASP A 31 -1.56 1.23 -15.45
C ASP A 31 -2.24 2.57 -15.79
N SER A 32 -2.39 3.45 -14.80
CA SER A 32 -3.03 4.74 -14.97
C SER A 32 -2.13 5.73 -15.71
N LYS A 33 -2.69 6.42 -16.72
CA LYS A 33 -2.00 7.51 -17.44
C LYS A 33 -1.76 8.77 -16.60
N VAL A 34 -2.26 8.83 -15.36
CA VAL A 34 -2.17 10.04 -14.50
C VAL A 34 -0.72 10.47 -14.26
N ASN A 35 0.18 9.53 -14.02
CA ASN A 35 1.59 9.85 -13.77
C ASN A 35 2.28 10.36 -15.04
N ARG A 36 2.07 9.69 -16.17
CA ARG A 36 2.60 10.09 -17.48
C ARG A 36 2.12 11.46 -17.90
N LEU A 37 0.82 11.75 -17.75
CA LEU A 37 0.27 13.06 -18.07
C LEU A 37 0.90 14.19 -17.24
N ARG A 38 1.22 13.93 -15.96
CA ARG A 38 1.85 14.93 -15.06
C ARG A 38 3.36 15.03 -15.27
N PHE A 39 3.98 13.96 -15.73
CA PHE A 39 5.43 13.82 -15.87
C PHE A 39 5.86 13.80 -17.34
N LYS A 40 5.11 14.50 -18.22
CA LYS A 40 5.42 14.69 -19.65
C LYS A 40 5.73 13.37 -20.38
N ASP A 41 4.88 12.37 -20.18
CA ASP A 41 4.99 11.02 -20.72
C ASP A 41 6.22 10.20 -20.30
N HIS A 42 6.99 10.68 -19.33
CA HIS A 42 8.01 9.87 -18.65
C HIS A 42 7.41 8.99 -17.55
N ASP A 43 8.12 7.93 -17.20
CA ASP A 43 7.73 7.04 -16.11
C ASP A 43 8.16 7.62 -14.76
N PHE A 44 7.15 7.97 -13.96
CA PHE A 44 7.34 8.48 -12.60
C PHE A 44 7.36 7.33 -11.59
N ALA A 45 8.44 7.23 -10.82
CA ALA A 45 8.58 6.27 -9.73
C ALA A 45 7.81 6.75 -8.48
N ALA A 46 6.56 6.29 -8.34
CA ALA A 46 5.74 6.59 -7.17
C ALA A 46 6.23 5.79 -5.95
N ILE A 47 7.02 6.44 -5.09
CA ILE A 47 7.59 5.85 -3.88
C ILE A 47 7.00 6.50 -2.61
N ALA A 48 6.95 5.72 -1.53
CA ALA A 48 6.57 6.20 -0.21
C ALA A 48 7.71 6.94 0.49
N ASP A 49 7.37 7.77 1.47
CA ASP A 49 8.37 8.38 2.36
C ASP A 49 9.10 7.30 3.17
N PHE A 50 10.42 7.29 3.11
CA PHE A 50 11.25 6.29 3.78
C PHE A 50 11.04 6.29 5.29
N GLY A 51 10.93 7.46 5.92
CA GLY A 51 10.69 7.57 7.36
C GLY A 51 9.38 6.92 7.77
N MET A 52 8.32 7.11 6.98
CA MET A 52 7.03 6.46 7.20
C MET A 52 7.11 4.93 7.03
N VAL A 53 7.80 4.45 5.98
CA VAL A 53 7.98 3.00 5.75
C VAL A 53 8.74 2.36 6.91
N ARG A 54 9.87 2.94 7.31
CA ARG A 54 10.68 2.45 8.43
C ARG A 54 9.86 2.37 9.72
N ASN A 55 9.15 3.45 10.07
CA ASN A 55 8.32 3.49 11.27
C ASN A 55 7.21 2.42 11.24
N ALA A 56 6.62 2.15 10.08
CA ALA A 56 5.62 1.09 9.93
C ALA A 56 6.23 -0.32 10.11
N VAL A 57 7.44 -0.55 9.59
CA VAL A 57 8.18 -1.81 9.78
C VAL A 57 8.52 -2.02 11.25
N ASP A 58 9.05 -0.99 11.91
CA ASP A 58 9.44 -1.06 13.32
C ASP A 58 8.22 -1.31 14.22
N ALA A 59 7.08 -0.67 13.92
CA ALA A 59 5.82 -0.92 14.61
C ALA A 59 5.30 -2.34 14.40
N ALA A 60 5.38 -2.88 13.17
CA ALA A 60 4.96 -4.25 12.88
C ALA A 60 5.82 -5.27 13.65
N LYS A 61 7.14 -5.08 13.68
CA LYS A 61 8.07 -5.90 14.46
C LYS A 61 7.76 -5.88 15.95
N ALA A 62 7.50 -4.71 16.52
CA ALA A 62 7.14 -4.57 17.93
C ALA A 62 5.83 -5.30 18.30
N LEU A 63 4.92 -5.46 17.32
CA LEU A 63 3.68 -6.20 17.47
C LEU A 63 3.81 -7.70 17.13
N GLY A 64 5.01 -8.19 16.80
CA GLY A 64 5.23 -9.57 16.38
C GLY A 64 4.61 -9.91 15.02
N VAL A 65 4.31 -8.90 14.20
CA VAL A 65 3.76 -9.06 12.85
C VAL A 65 4.89 -9.03 11.83
N ASP A 66 5.05 -10.10 11.08
CA ASP A 66 5.98 -10.15 9.95
C ASP A 66 5.41 -9.41 8.74
N ALA A 67 5.75 -8.12 8.63
CA ALA A 67 5.30 -7.27 7.54
C ALA A 67 6.28 -7.31 6.36
N ARG A 68 5.75 -7.55 5.16
CA ARG A 68 6.54 -7.57 3.92
C ARG A 68 6.61 -6.18 3.32
N VAL A 69 7.80 -5.74 2.94
CA VAL A 69 8.01 -4.44 2.26
C VAL A 69 8.27 -4.68 0.79
N GLY A 70 7.56 -3.95 -0.08
CA GLY A 70 7.77 -4.12 -1.53
C GLY A 70 6.95 -3.16 -2.38
N ASN A 71 6.90 -3.48 -3.67
CA ASN A 71 6.14 -2.71 -4.65
C ASN A 71 4.71 -3.26 -4.77
N ILE A 72 3.73 -2.38 -4.90
CA ILE A 72 2.32 -2.74 -5.07
C ILE A 72 1.87 -2.32 -6.47
N PHE A 73 0.88 -3.00 -7.05
CA PHE A 73 0.28 -2.57 -8.32
C PHE A 73 -1.05 -1.86 -8.08
N SER A 74 -1.11 -0.57 -8.41
CA SER A 74 -2.32 0.26 -8.35
C SER A 74 -2.99 0.28 -9.71
N ARG A 75 -4.15 -0.37 -9.82
CA ARG A 75 -4.87 -0.56 -11.07
C ARG A 75 -6.21 0.16 -11.10
N ARG A 76 -6.58 0.73 -12.25
CA ARG A 76 -7.96 1.19 -12.48
C ARG A 76 -8.93 0.00 -12.56
N PRO A 77 -10.14 0.11 -11.96
CA PRO A 77 -11.10 -0.99 -11.99
C PRO A 77 -11.62 -1.17 -13.42
N VAL A 78 -11.17 -2.24 -14.06
CA VAL A 78 -11.84 -2.84 -15.20
C VAL A 78 -11.86 -4.36 -14.96
N LEU A 79 -13.04 -4.95 -15.13
CA LEU A 79 -13.27 -6.39 -15.02
C LEU A 79 -12.46 -7.09 -16.11
N TYR A 80 -11.29 -7.62 -15.76
CA TYR A 80 -10.62 -8.59 -16.64
C TYR A 80 -11.12 -9.98 -16.26
N PRO A 81 -11.59 -10.80 -17.21
CA PRO A 81 -11.74 -12.22 -16.97
C PRO A 81 -10.33 -12.81 -16.83
N GLY A 82 -10.04 -13.46 -15.70
CA GLY A 82 -8.97 -14.46 -15.64
C GLY A 82 -7.57 -14.06 -15.16
N SER A 83 -7.37 -12.97 -14.40
CA SER A 83 -6.04 -12.75 -13.78
C SER A 83 -6.11 -12.17 -12.37
N VAL A 84 -5.65 -12.97 -11.41
CA VAL A 84 -5.47 -12.61 -10.00
C VAL A 84 -4.40 -11.52 -9.94
N HIS A 85 -4.76 -10.33 -9.47
CA HIS A 85 -3.87 -9.19 -9.33
C HIS A 85 -3.90 -8.68 -7.89
N VAL A 86 -2.79 -8.10 -7.42
CA VAL A 86 -2.73 -7.37 -6.15
C VAL A 86 -3.63 -6.14 -6.22
N ARG A 87 -4.90 -6.30 -5.83
CA ARG A 87 -5.90 -5.22 -5.84
C ARG A 87 -5.90 -4.45 -4.54
N CYS A 88 -5.22 -3.31 -4.48
CA CYS A 88 -5.38 -2.41 -3.33
C CYS A 88 -6.74 -1.71 -3.41
N ASP A 89 -7.84 -2.33 -2.94
CA ASP A 89 -9.18 -1.74 -3.06
C ASP A 89 -9.41 -0.67 -1.99
N GLY A 90 -9.93 0.48 -2.41
CA GLY A 90 -10.10 1.69 -1.58
C GLY A 90 -11.43 1.75 -0.84
N LYS A 91 -12.22 0.67 -0.81
CA LYS A 91 -13.51 0.65 -0.13
C LYS A 91 -13.45 -0.21 1.13
N ILE A 92 -13.11 0.41 2.26
CA ILE A 92 -13.46 -0.13 3.58
C ILE A 92 -14.93 0.19 3.81
N ARG A 93 -15.82 -0.76 3.49
CA ARG A 93 -17.13 -0.86 4.11
C ARG A 93 -17.05 -2.07 5.04
N HIS A 94 -16.61 -1.90 6.29
CA HIS A 94 -16.90 -2.75 7.46
C HIS A 94 -16.14 -2.26 8.71
N PRO A 95 -16.66 -2.51 9.93
CA PRO A 95 -16.30 -1.80 11.18
C PRO A 95 -14.91 -2.12 11.77
N TRP A 96 -14.11 -2.97 11.14
CA TRP A 96 -12.81 -3.44 11.64
C TRP A 96 -11.63 -2.52 11.25
N ALA A 97 -11.90 -1.23 11.07
CA ALA A 97 -10.87 -0.25 10.79
C ALA A 97 -9.92 -0.15 12.00
N TRP A 98 -8.71 -0.67 11.86
CA TRP A 98 -7.63 -0.46 12.80
C TRP A 98 -7.42 1.05 12.96
N LYS A 99 -7.87 1.62 14.09
CA LYS A 99 -7.59 3.00 14.45
C LYS A 99 -6.10 3.09 14.78
N TRP A 100 -5.29 3.45 13.80
CA TRP A 100 -3.92 3.85 14.04
C TRP A 100 -3.92 5.14 14.87
N LYS A 101 -3.55 5.05 16.14
CA LYS A 101 -3.22 6.23 16.95
C LYS A 101 -1.78 6.63 16.61
N PRO A 102 -1.51 7.86 16.14
CA PRO A 102 -0.14 8.32 16.00
C PRO A 102 0.56 8.26 17.37
N PRO A 103 1.87 7.95 17.43
CA PRO A 103 2.64 8.22 18.63
C PRO A 103 2.51 9.71 18.94
N VAL A 104 2.11 10.02 20.18
CA VAL A 104 1.96 11.39 20.68
C VAL A 104 3.32 12.06 20.50
N SER A 105 3.41 13.09 19.66
CA SER A 105 4.62 13.91 19.61
C SER A 105 4.63 14.75 20.89
N THR A 106 5.49 14.41 21.83
CA THR A 106 5.88 15.32 22.90
C THR A 106 6.68 16.46 22.27
N ALA A 107 6.06 17.62 22.18
CA ALA A 107 6.67 18.93 22.13
C ALA A 107 5.81 19.86 22.98
#